data_AF-A0AAN8VUU6-F1
#
_entry.id   AF-A0AAN8VUU6-F1
#
_cell.length_a   1.000
_cell.length_b   1.000
_cell.length_c   1.000
_cell.angle_alpha   90.00
_cell.angle_beta   90.00
_cell.angle_gamma   90.00
#
_symmetry.space_group_name_H-M   'P 1'
#
loop_
_entity.id
_entity.type
_entity.pdbx_description
1 polymer ?
#
loop_
_entity_poly.entity_id
_entity_poly.type
_entity_poly.pdbx_seq_one_letter_code
_entity_poly.pdbx_strand_id
1 'polypeptide(L)'
;MESGQKAEERVGEGDERIEVCKRCKITFSTSSNSSSSCRFHPSFFVCRRHDDQKRYYELGPDDPPYAAKFYDCCGAEDPEAAGCTTSFLVSYDDV
;
A
#
# COMPACT_ATOMS: atom_id res chain seq x y z
N MET A 1 25.73 14.01 4.11
CA MET A 1 24.28 14.14 4.31
C MET A 1 23.68 13.31 3.19
N GLU A 2 23.07 12.14 3.36
CA GLU A 2 22.47 11.39 4.48
C GLU A 2 22.78 9.89 4.21
N SER A 3 23.25 9.07 5.14
CA SER A 3 22.54 8.44 6.28
C SER A 3 21.37 7.53 5.88
N GLY A 4 21.56 6.21 6.05
CA GLY A 4 20.51 5.25 6.43
C GLY A 4 19.79 4.54 5.27
N GLN A 5 19.51 3.24 5.27
CA GLN A 5 19.55 2.22 6.32
C GLN A 5 19.87 0.86 5.67
N LYS A 6 20.85 0.14 6.23
CA LYS A 6 20.98 -1.31 6.12
C LYS A 6 19.88 -1.95 6.95
N ALA A 7 19.14 -2.90 6.37
CA ALA A 7 18.44 -3.93 7.12
C ALA A 7 18.89 -5.28 6.56
N GLU A 8 19.90 -5.84 7.20
CA GLU A 8 20.21 -7.27 7.16
C GLU A 8 19.16 -7.99 7.99
N GLU A 9 18.59 -9.08 7.50
CA GLU A 9 18.07 -10.11 8.40
C GLU A 9 18.50 -11.49 7.88
N ARG A 10 19.27 -12.17 8.71
CA ARG A 10 19.67 -13.56 8.55
C ARG A 10 18.54 -14.41 9.09
N VAL A 11 17.96 -15.24 8.24
CA VAL A 11 16.89 -16.16 8.63
C VAL A 11 17.54 -17.48 9.03
N GLY A 12 17.36 -17.86 10.29
CA GLY A 12 17.90 -19.08 10.90
C GLY A 12 17.03 -20.29 10.59
N GLU A 13 17.67 -21.43 10.41
CA GLU A 13 17.03 -22.72 10.16
C GLU A 13 16.07 -23.10 11.30
N GLY A 14 14.77 -23.02 11.06
CA GLY A 14 13.77 -23.55 11.98
C GLY A 14 12.36 -23.48 11.42
N ASP A 15 11.98 -24.44 10.56
CA ASP A 15 10.59 -24.72 10.12
C ASP A 15 9.70 -23.46 10.02
N GLU A 16 10.21 -22.40 9.37
CA GLU A 16 9.46 -21.17 9.25
C GLU A 16 8.41 -21.38 8.18
N ARG A 17 7.15 -21.52 8.60
CA ARG A 17 6.03 -21.44 7.68
C ARG A 17 6.05 -20.04 7.05
N ILE A 18 6.63 -19.97 5.85
CA ILE A 18 6.59 -18.77 5.03
C ILE A 18 5.20 -18.70 4.41
N GLU A 19 4.46 -17.67 4.79
CA GLU A 19 3.11 -17.43 4.35
C GLU A 19 3.01 -16.13 3.56
N VAL A 20 1.97 -16.02 2.73
CA VAL A 20 1.70 -14.80 1.96
C VAL A 20 0.58 -14.04 2.64
N CYS A 21 0.82 -12.76 2.91
CA CYS A 21 -0.19 -11.91 3.52
C CYS A 21 -1.34 -11.66 2.53
N LYS A 22 -2.58 -11.92 2.94
CA LYS A 22 -3.75 -11.69 2.09
C LYS A 22 -4.01 -10.22 1.77
N ARG A 23 -3.45 -9.29 2.56
CA ARG A 23 -3.64 -7.84 2.41
C ARG A 23 -2.54 -7.18 1.58
N CYS A 24 -1.29 -7.22 2.05
CA CYS A 24 -0.16 -6.57 1.37
C CYS A 24 0.54 -7.44 0.32
N LYS A 25 0.19 -8.73 0.22
CA LYS A 25 0.78 -9.71 -0.71
C LYS A 25 2.28 -9.97 -0.54
N ILE A 26 2.86 -9.50 0.56
CA ILE A 26 4.26 -9.77 0.94
C ILE A 26 4.35 -11.14 1.60
N THR A 27 5.44 -11.86 1.32
CA THR A 27 5.82 -13.10 2.02
C THR A 27 6.40 -12.79 3.38
N PHE A 28 5.94 -13.48 4.42
CA PHE A 28 6.40 -13.28 5.79
C PHE A 28 6.53 -14.62 6.52
N SER A 29 7.40 -14.68 7.52
CA SER A 29 7.42 -15.79 8.48
C SER A 29 6.42 -15.51 9.59
N THR A 30 5.67 -16.55 10.01
CA THR A 30 4.70 -16.44 11.10
C THR A 30 5.33 -15.93 12.40
N SER A 31 6.61 -16.26 12.61
CA SER A 31 7.42 -15.84 13.76
C SER A 31 7.75 -14.35 13.79
N SER A 32 7.80 -13.66 12.65
CA SER A 32 8.17 -12.23 12.54
C SER A 32 6.95 -11.30 12.41
N ASN A 33 5.76 -11.79 12.76
CA ASN A 33 4.53 -11.00 12.66
C ASN A 33 4.43 -9.97 13.80
N SER A 34 4.32 -8.70 13.45
CA SER A 34 4.06 -7.59 14.38
C SER A 34 2.88 -6.76 13.89
N SER A 35 2.29 -5.97 14.79
CA SER A 35 1.13 -5.11 14.49
C SER A 35 1.40 -4.03 13.44
N SER A 36 2.66 -3.77 13.12
CA SER A 36 3.09 -2.79 12.10
C SER A 36 3.73 -3.43 10.87
N SER A 37 3.79 -4.76 10.79
CA SER A 37 4.48 -5.47 9.70
C SER A 37 3.72 -5.43 8.37
N CYS A 38 2.39 -5.41 8.37
CA CYS A 38 1.58 -5.37 7.14
C CYS A 38 1.17 -3.94 6.81
N ARG A 39 1.68 -3.40 5.70
CA ARG A 39 1.21 -2.11 5.14
C ARG A 39 0.30 -2.35 3.94
N PHE A 40 -0.94 -1.90 4.00
CA PHE A 40 -1.89 -2.05 2.90
C PHE A 40 -2.79 -0.82 2.78
N HIS A 41 -3.37 -0.64 1.59
CA HIS A 41 -4.44 0.32 1.36
C HIS A 41 -5.77 -0.39 1.59
N PRO A 42 -6.56 0.00 2.62
CA PRO A 42 -7.86 -0.63 2.89
C PRO A 42 -8.89 -0.29 1.80
N SER A 43 -8.69 0.82 1.09
CA SER A 43 -9.52 1.22 -0.04
C SER A 43 -8.85 0.88 -1.37
N PHE A 44 -9.66 0.72 -2.40
CA PHE A 44 -9.19 0.44 -3.75
C PHE A 44 -8.57 1.69 -4.40
N PHE A 45 -7.67 1.44 -5.34
CA PHE A 45 -7.18 2.48 -6.24
C PHE A 45 -8.30 2.85 -7.22
N VAL A 46 -8.84 4.05 -7.08
CA VAL A 46 -10.00 4.52 -7.83
C VAL A 46 -9.59 5.53 -8.89
N CYS A 47 -10.21 5.44 -10.05
CA CYS A 47 -10.13 6.44 -11.11
C CYS A 47 -11.41 7.28 -11.06
N ARG A 48 -11.53 8.13 -10.03
CA ARG A 48 -12.70 9.00 -9.84
C ARG A 48 -12.29 10.46 -9.90
N ARG A 49 -13.20 11.31 -10.34
CA ARG A 49 -12.99 12.75 -10.29
C ARG A 49 -12.93 13.16 -8.83
N HIS A 50 -11.92 13.92 -8.44
CA HIS A 50 -12.00 14.71 -7.21
C HIS A 50 -13.25 15.61 -7.37
N ASP A 51 -14.06 15.73 -6.33
CA ASP A 51 -15.44 16.26 -6.37
C ASP A 51 -15.52 17.79 -6.60
N ASP A 52 -14.68 18.33 -7.48
CA ASP A 52 -14.75 19.71 -7.96
C ASP A 52 -15.51 19.78 -9.28
N GLN A 53 -16.82 19.46 -9.23
CA GLN A 53 -17.78 19.73 -10.32
C GLN A 53 -17.71 21.17 -10.85
N LYS A 54 -17.16 22.12 -10.09
CA LYS A 54 -16.92 23.50 -10.51
C LYS A 54 -15.82 23.67 -11.57
N ARG A 55 -14.79 22.82 -11.58
CA ARG A 55 -13.60 23.00 -12.43
C ARG A 55 -13.76 22.42 -13.84
N TYR A 56 -14.80 21.61 -14.06
CA TYR A 56 -15.06 20.93 -15.33
C TYR A 56 -15.27 21.89 -16.51
N TYR A 57 -15.77 23.10 -16.26
CA TYR A 57 -16.01 24.12 -17.29
C TYR A 57 -14.85 25.13 -17.42
N GLU A 58 -13.81 25.02 -16.59
CA GLU A 58 -12.65 25.92 -16.57
C GLU A 58 -11.37 25.24 -17.09
N LEU A 59 -11.42 23.94 -17.41
CA LEU A 59 -10.30 23.24 -18.04
C LEU A 59 -10.09 23.81 -19.45
N GLY A 60 -8.93 24.42 -19.67
CA GLY A 60 -8.48 24.86 -20.97
C GLY A 60 -8.11 23.68 -21.86
N PRO A 61 -7.94 23.90 -23.18
CA PRO A 61 -7.54 22.85 -24.13
C PRO A 61 -6.15 22.25 -23.84
N ASP A 62 -5.33 22.92 -23.01
CA ASP A 62 -4.01 22.47 -22.56
C ASP A 62 -4.02 21.77 -21.20
N ASP A 63 -5.15 21.75 -20.49
CA ASP A 63 -5.21 21.05 -19.21
C ASP A 63 -5.23 19.53 -19.44
N PRO A 64 -4.32 18.77 -18.79
CA PRO A 64 -4.29 17.32 -18.92
C PRO A 64 -5.66 16.73 -18.57
N PRO A 65 -6.10 15.64 -19.23
CA PRO A 65 -7.35 14.99 -18.88
C PRO A 65 -7.32 14.66 -17.39
N TYR A 66 -8.24 15.26 -16.65
CA TYR A 66 -8.36 15.15 -15.19
C TYR A 66 -8.78 13.72 -14.80
N ALA A 67 -7.83 12.79 -14.92
CA ALA A 67 -7.92 11.42 -14.48
C ALA A 67 -7.04 11.29 -13.24
N ALA A 68 -7.43 12.00 -12.17
CA ALA A 68 -6.82 11.78 -10.86
C ALA A 68 -7.12 10.34 -10.46
N LYS A 69 -6.11 9.48 -10.54
CA LYS A 69 -6.18 8.12 -10.01
C LYS A 69 -5.54 8.19 -8.64
N PHE A 70 -6.26 7.76 -7.61
CA PHE A 70 -5.74 7.83 -6.26
C PHE A 70 -6.31 6.71 -5.40
N TYR A 71 -5.60 6.39 -4.33
CA TYR A 71 -6.10 5.55 -3.27
C TYR A 71 -7.06 6.36 -2.40
N ASP A 72 -8.31 5.94 -2.32
CA ASP A 72 -9.35 6.65 -1.55
C ASP A 72 -9.01 6.80 -0.05
N CYS A 73 -8.22 5.87 0.48
CA CYS A 73 -7.83 5.84 1.89
C CYS A 73 -6.80 6.90 2.29
N CYS A 74 -5.94 7.36 1.37
CA CYS A 74 -4.87 8.31 1.70
C CYS A 74 -4.64 9.40 0.65
N GLY A 75 -5.36 9.36 -0.47
CA GLY A 75 -5.16 10.27 -1.60
C GLY A 75 -3.87 10.03 -2.39
N ALA A 76 -3.15 8.93 -2.14
CA ALA A 76 -1.91 8.65 -2.87
C ALA A 76 -2.23 8.39 -4.34
N GLU A 77 -1.63 9.18 -5.23
CA GLU A 77 -1.84 9.11 -6.68
C GLU A 77 -0.98 8.01 -7.34
N ASP A 78 0.11 7.62 -6.67
CA ASP A 78 1.00 6.56 -7.12
C ASP A 78 0.43 5.18 -6.76
N PRO A 79 0.23 4.28 -7.74
CA PRO A 79 -0.23 2.91 -7.47
C PRO A 79 0.79 2.10 -6.65
N GLU A 80 2.06 2.46 -6.73
CA GLU A 80 3.17 1.84 -5.97
C GLU A 80 3.36 2.46 -4.58
N ALA A 81 2.53 3.44 -4.18
CA ALA A 81 2.61 4.02 -2.85
C ALA A 81 2.45 2.97 -1.76
N ALA A 82 3.30 3.03 -0.74
CA ALA A 82 3.21 2.16 0.42
C ALA A 82 1.82 2.27 1.07
N GLY A 83 1.31 1.13 1.56
CA GLY A 83 0.02 1.08 2.25
C GLY A 83 -0.06 2.10 3.39
N CYS A 84 -1.13 2.88 3.40
CA CYS A 84 -1.36 3.91 4.41
C CYS A 84 -1.77 3.34 5.77
N THR A 85 -2.27 2.10 5.82
CA THR A 85 -2.66 1.43 7.06
C THR A 85 -1.67 0.33 7.42
N THR A 86 -1.28 0.29 8.69
CA THR A 86 -0.44 -0.76 9.28
C THR A 86 -1.29 -1.74 10.08
N SER A 87 -1.04 -3.04 9.95
CA SER A 87 -1.68 -4.08 10.75
C SER A 87 -0.78 -5.31 10.88
N PHE A 88 -1.28 -6.35 11.53
CA PHE A 88 -0.66 -7.67 11.53
C PHE A 88 -0.71 -8.28 10.11
N LEU A 89 0.31 -9.07 9.78
CA LEU A 89 0.29 -9.93 8.61
C LEU A 89 -0.73 -11.03 8.85
N VAL A 90 -1.61 -11.25 7.87
CA VAL A 90 -2.68 -12.26 7.97
C VAL A 90 -2.51 -13.22 6.82
N SER A 91 -2.29 -14.50 7.12
CA SER A 91 -2.18 -15.54 6.11
C SER A 91 -3.55 -15.91 5.54
N TYR A 92 -3.55 -16.69 4.46
CA TYR A 92 -4.79 -17.20 3.85
C TYR A 92 -5.44 -18.32 4.67
N ASP A 93 -4.68 -18.99 5.53
CA ASP A 93 -5.13 -20.11 6.38
C ASP A 93 -5.80 -19.62 7.69
N ASP A 94 -5.60 -18.35 8.05
CA ASP A 94 -6.21 -17.68 9.21
C ASP A 94 -7.70 -17.39 8.92
N VAL A 95 -8.58 -18.32 9.38
CA VAL A 95 -10.06 -18.30 9.29
C VAL A 95 -10.74 -17.78 10.55
#